data_AF-A0A7W4GDX4-F1
#
_entry.id   AF-A0A7W4GDX4-F1
#
_cell.length_a   1.000
_cell.length_b   1.000
_cell.length_c   1.000
_cell.angle_alpha   90.00
_cell.angle_beta   90.00
_cell.angle_gamma   90.00
#
_symmetry.space_group_name_H-M   'P 1'
#
loop_
_entity.id
_entity.type
_entity.pdbx_description
1 polymer ?
#
loop_
_entity_poly.entity_id
_entity_poly.type
_entity_poly.pdbx_seq_one_letter_code
_entity_poly.pdbx_strand_id
1 'polypeptide(L)'
;MCSTPKTSLAAKPKVPFRSFMASMTLAQRQQFAEVANRADERRKIREDRLKGQSNSKSAVRASNSTGNQNMPLMKKLLQFCKQHIVI
;
A
#
# COMPACT_ATOMS: atom_id res chain seq x y z
N MET A 1 63.07 6.38 6.35
CA MET A 1 62.17 5.95 7.44
C MET A 1 60.93 6.85 7.40
N CYS A 2 59.80 6.35 6.90
CA CYS A 2 58.57 7.14 6.79
C CYS A 2 57.55 6.59 7.79
N SER A 3 57.45 7.24 8.95
CA SER A 3 56.44 6.96 9.96
C SER A 3 55.16 7.72 9.63
N THR A 4 54.10 7.00 9.23
CA THR A 4 52.74 7.56 9.18
C THR A 4 52.22 7.74 10.61
N PRO A 5 51.59 8.87 10.96
CA PRO A 5 51.01 9.04 12.28
C PRO A 5 49.87 8.02 12.43
N LYS A 6 49.96 7.18 13.47
CA LYS A 6 48.92 6.24 13.87
C LYS A 6 47.77 7.10 14.42
N THR A 7 46.88 7.53 13.55
CA THR A 7 45.63 8.18 13.95
C THR A 7 44.90 7.18 14.82
N SER A 8 44.88 7.43 16.13
CA SER A 8 43.92 6.83 17.02
C SER A 8 42.56 7.33 16.56
N LEU A 9 41.96 6.60 15.61
CA LEU A 9 40.52 6.56 15.47
C LEU A 9 40.02 6.21 16.87
N ALA A 10 39.67 7.23 17.63
CA ALA A 10 38.82 7.10 18.80
C ALA A 10 37.49 6.55 18.27
N ALA A 11 37.46 5.23 18.05
CA ALA A 11 36.26 4.50 17.75
C ALA A 11 35.36 4.74 18.95
N LYS A 12 34.41 5.65 18.80
CA LYS A 12 33.35 5.85 19.79
C LYS A 12 32.83 4.45 20.12
N PRO A 13 32.74 4.06 21.41
CA PRO A 13 32.27 2.74 21.76
C PRO A 13 30.95 2.52 21.04
N LYS A 14 30.83 1.40 20.32
CA LYS A 14 29.62 1.03 19.58
C LYS A 14 28.52 0.92 20.63
N VAL A 15 27.78 2.00 20.85
CA VAL A 15 26.67 2.02 21.81
C VAL A 15 25.77 0.87 21.40
N PRO A 16 25.49 -0.10 22.30
CA PRO A 16 24.63 -1.21 21.94
C PRO A 16 23.26 -0.63 21.61
N PHE A 17 22.93 -0.62 20.32
CA PHE A 17 21.61 -0.24 19.87
C PHE A 17 20.65 -1.32 20.38
N ARG A 18 19.90 -1.01 21.42
CA ARG A 18 18.78 -1.87 21.83
C ARG A 18 17.71 -1.71 20.76
N SER A 19 17.25 -2.83 20.18
CA SER A 19 16.18 -2.77 19.20
C SER A 19 14.94 -2.12 19.81
N PHE A 20 14.13 -1.45 18.99
CA PHE A 20 12.89 -0.80 19.45
C PHE A 20 12.00 -1.74 20.29
N MET A 21 11.90 -3.00 19.87
CA MET A 21 11.14 -4.01 20.60
C MET A 21 11.81 -4.43 21.91
N ALA A 22 13.14 -4.31 22.06
CA ALA A 22 13.86 -4.73 23.26
C ALA A 22 13.44 -3.96 24.51
N SER A 23 13.00 -2.71 24.38
CA SER A 23 12.44 -1.91 25.47
C SER A 23 10.95 -2.17 25.74
N MET A 24 10.28 -2.96 24.91
CA MET A 24 8.84 -3.20 25.01
C MET A 24 8.52 -4.44 25.84
N THR A 25 7.43 -4.36 26.60
CA THR A 25 6.86 -5.49 27.34
C THR A 25 6.27 -6.52 26.38
N LEU A 26 6.07 -7.74 26.88
CA LEU A 26 5.51 -8.84 26.07
C LEU A 26 4.11 -8.49 25.52
N ALA A 27 3.25 -7.89 26.34
CA ALA A 27 1.91 -7.46 25.92
C ALA A 27 1.97 -6.42 24.79
N GLN A 28 2.87 -5.44 24.87
CA GLN A 28 3.03 -4.45 23.81
C GLN A 28 3.57 -5.09 22.52
N ARG A 29 4.48 -6.06 22.63
CA ARG A 29 4.98 -6.80 21.45
C ARG A 29 3.86 -7.59 20.77
N GLN A 30 2.96 -8.19 21.54
CA GLN A 30 1.79 -8.90 21.00
C GLN A 30 0.86 -7.97 20.23
N GLN A 31 0.58 -6.78 20.78
CA GLN A 31 -0.23 -5.76 20.09
C GLN A 31 0.42 -5.33 18.77
N PHE A 32 1.73 -5.12 18.76
CA PHE A 32 2.49 -4.82 17.53
C PHE A 32 2.40 -5.95 16.51
N ALA A 33 2.53 -7.20 16.95
CA ALA A 33 2.39 -8.36 16.07
C ALA A 33 0.99 -8.44 15.46
N GLU A 34 -0.07 -8.19 16.24
CA GLU A 34 -1.44 -8.20 15.72
C GLU A 34 -1.65 -7.13 14.64
N VAL A 35 -1.17 -5.90 14.88
CA VAL A 35 -1.25 -4.81 13.91
C VAL A 35 -0.43 -5.13 12.65
N ALA A 36 0.76 -5.70 12.82
CA ALA A 36 1.61 -6.10 11.70
C ALA A 36 0.94 -7.18 10.83
N ASN A 37 0.35 -8.21 11.45
CA ASN A 37 -0.40 -9.25 10.74
C ASN A 37 -1.58 -8.66 9.98
N ARG A 38 -2.37 -7.78 10.60
CA ARG A 38 -3.50 -7.11 9.93
C ARG A 38 -3.06 -6.25 8.74
N ALA A 39 -1.90 -5.59 8.85
CA ALA A 39 -1.33 -4.82 7.76
C ALA A 39 -0.87 -5.73 6.60
N ASP A 40 -0.30 -6.89 6.92
CA ASP A 40 0.13 -7.87 5.91
C ASP A 40 -1.06 -8.49 5.17
N GLU A 41 -2.15 -8.83 5.87
CA GLU A 41 -3.38 -9.29 5.23
C GLU A 41 -3.93 -8.24 4.23
N ARG A 42 -3.93 -6.95 4.61
CA ARG A 42 -4.31 -5.86 3.70
C ARG A 42 -3.39 -5.77 2.48
N ARG A 43 -2.10 -6.01 2.68
CA ARG A 43 -1.12 -6.04 1.60
C ARG A 43 -1.39 -7.20 0.65
N LYS A 44 -1.61 -8.40 1.17
CA LYS A 44 -1.94 -9.61 0.40
C LYS A 44 -3.19 -9.41 -0.46
N ILE A 45 -4.28 -8.89 0.11
CA ILE A 45 -5.51 -8.56 -0.63
C ILE A 45 -5.22 -7.59 -1.79
N ARG A 46 -4.38 -6.58 -1.56
CA ARG A 46 -3.98 -5.63 -2.60
C ARG A 46 -3.17 -6.32 -3.71
N GLU A 47 -2.21 -7.15 -3.35
CA GLU A 47 -1.36 -7.87 -4.30
C GLU A 47 -2.18 -8.86 -5.14
N ASP A 48 -3.11 -9.59 -4.54
CA ASP A 48 -4.01 -10.52 -5.24
C ASP A 48 -4.90 -9.77 -6.25
N ARG A 49 -5.44 -8.61 -5.85
CA ARG A 49 -6.22 -7.75 -6.75
C ARG A 49 -5.38 -7.21 -7.90
N LEU A 50 -4.14 -6.79 -7.64
CA LEU A 50 -3.25 -6.25 -8.67
C LEU A 50 -2.80 -7.35 -9.66
N LYS A 51 -2.50 -8.55 -9.17
CA LYS A 51 -2.19 -9.70 -10.03
C LYS A 51 -3.37 -10.05 -10.95
N GLY A 52 -4.59 -10.12 -10.43
CA GLY A 52 -5.79 -10.37 -11.24
C GLY A 52 -6.11 -9.27 -12.27
N GLN A 53 -5.77 -8.02 -11.98
CA GLN A 53 -5.93 -6.90 -12.93
C GLN A 53 -4.90 -6.88 -14.06
N SER A 54 -3.67 -7.37 -13.82
CA SER A 54 -2.64 -7.44 -14.85
C SER A 54 -2.98 -8.43 -15.97
N ASN A 55 -3.61 -9.56 -15.63
CA ASN A 55 -4.02 -10.58 -16.62
C ASN A 55 -5.32 -10.22 -17.36
N SER A 56 -6.21 -9.44 -16.75
CA SER A 56 -7.52 -9.08 -17.36
C SER A 56 -7.46 -7.86 -18.29
N LYS A 57 -6.45 -6.98 -18.17
CA LYS A 57 -6.27 -5.84 -19.10
C LYS A 57 -5.92 -6.25 -20.53
N SER A 58 -5.33 -7.43 -20.72
CA SER A 58 -5.04 -7.98 -22.05
C SER A 58 -6.30 -8.55 -22.73
N ALA A 59 -7.17 -9.23 -21.98
CA ALA A 59 -8.36 -9.89 -22.52
C ALA A 59 -9.53 -8.94 -22.82
N VAL A 60 -9.69 -7.84 -22.07
CA VAL A 60 -10.83 -6.92 -22.24
C VAL A 60 -10.67 -6.00 -23.46
N ARG A 61 -9.45 -5.84 -24.00
CA ARG A 61 -9.22 -4.98 -25.17
C ARG A 61 -9.66 -5.63 -26.50
N ALA A 62 -9.97 -6.93 -26.49
CA ALA A 62 -10.33 -7.67 -27.70
C ALA A 62 -11.84 -7.94 -27.87
N SER A 63 -12.71 -7.68 -26.88
CA SER A 63 -14.07 -8.25 -26.92
C SER A 63 -15.26 -7.32 -26.67
N ASN A 64 -15.13 -6.01 -26.47
CA ASN A 64 -16.32 -5.16 -26.19
C ASN A 64 -16.38 -3.92 -27.08
N SER A 65 -16.47 -4.16 -28.39
CA SER A 65 -17.42 -3.42 -29.22
C SER A 65 -18.83 -3.76 -28.69
N THR A 66 -19.67 -2.73 -28.49
CA THR A 66 -21.09 -2.76 -28.08
C THR A 66 -21.35 -2.57 -26.58
N GLY A 67 -21.88 -1.40 -26.22
CA GLY A 67 -22.43 -1.13 -24.90
C GLY A 67 -22.01 0.23 -24.34
N ASN A 68 -22.79 1.25 -24.65
CA ASN A 68 -22.66 2.65 -24.23
C ASN A 68 -22.67 2.80 -22.69
N GLN A 69 -21.52 2.62 -22.02
CA GLN A 69 -21.39 2.71 -20.56
C GLN A 69 -20.72 4.01 -20.05
N ASN A 70 -20.50 5.00 -20.94
CA ASN A 70 -19.87 6.27 -20.58
C ASN A 70 -20.86 7.44 -20.71
N MET A 71 -22.04 7.33 -20.11
CA MET A 71 -22.91 8.50 -19.97
C MET A 71 -22.42 9.33 -18.78
N PRO A 72 -21.93 10.57 -18.99
CA PRO A 72 -21.44 11.42 -17.92
C PRO A 72 -22.53 11.65 -16.88
N LEU A 73 -22.13 11.79 -15.61
CA LEU A 73 -23.04 11.90 -14.46
C LEU A 73 -24.16 12.93 -14.66
N MET A 74 -23.87 14.03 -15.35
CA MET A 74 -24.87 15.07 -15.70
C MET A 74 -26.02 14.54 -16.56
N LYS A 75 -25.76 13.61 -17.50
CA LYS A 75 -26.82 13.00 -18.31
C LYS A 75 -27.69 12.06 -17.49
N LYS A 76 -27.13 11.36 -16.50
CA LYS A 76 -27.92 10.54 -15.55
C LYS A 76 -28.80 11.44 -14.68
N LEU A 77 -28.27 12.57 -14.21
CA LEU A 77 -29.03 13.55 -13.43
C LEU A 77 -30.18 14.15 -14.25
N LEU A 78 -29.92 14.56 -15.50
CA LEU A 78 -30.95 15.05 -16.42
C LEU A 78 -32.04 14.00 -16.69
N GLN A 79 -31.67 12.73 -16.84
CA GLN A 79 -32.63 11.65 -17.04
C GLN A 79 -33.51 11.43 -15.80
N PHE A 80 -32.91 11.48 -14.60
CA PHE A 80 -33.62 11.36 -13.34
C PHE A 80 -34.60 12.53 -13.12
N CYS A 81 -34.16 13.77 -13.38
CA CYS A 81 -35.01 14.95 -13.30
C CYS A 81 -36.20 14.87 -14.28
N LYS A 82 -35.99 14.39 -15.52
CA LYS A 82 -37.09 14.20 -16.47
C LYS A 82 -38.12 13.15 -16.03
N GLN A 83 -37.71 12.14 -15.28
CA GLN A 83 -38.59 11.06 -14.84
C GLN A 83 -39.37 11.39 -13.56
N HIS A 84 -38.77 12.16 -12.65
CA HIS A 84 -39.35 12.44 -11.34
C HIS A 84 -39.82 13.88 -11.12
N ILE A 85 -39.45 14.81 -12.00
CA ILE A 85 -39.88 16.20 -11.99
C ILE A 85 -40.75 16.42 -13.24
N VAL A 86 -41.87 15.71 -13.29
CA VAL A 86 -43.00 16.09 -14.15
C VAL A 86 -43.98 16.83 -13.22
N ILE A 87 -44.04 18.14 -13.37
CA ILE A 87 -45.23 18.94 -13.03
C ILE A 87 -46.14 18.88 -14.25
#